data_AF-A0A7W4GIS1-F1
#
_entry.id   AF-A0A7W4GIS1-F1
#
_cell.length_a   1.000
_cell.length_b   1.000
_cell.length_c   1.000
_cell.angle_alpha   90.00
_cell.angle_beta   90.00
_cell.angle_gamma   90.00
#
_symmetry.space_group_name_H-M   'P 1'
#
loop_
_entity.id
_entity.type
_entity.pdbx_description
1 polymer ?
#
loop_
_entity_poly.entity_id
_entity_poly.type
_entity_poly.pdbx_seq_one_letter_code
_entity_poly.pdbx_strand_id
1 'polypeptide(L)'
;MTLVVRMLRQLEHCWPPYHPHFNIFSSFVGQFNRVIFFIPTLLWHCSLAIQFGQLGIRSIFSQPISAQTNKEPLNNHYSSYALAAKLLKIELGGPQQFNQNGNTIRVDLPKVKAGPLPDHRHISQAITVTQTANLFWISLTLLLPLIWTGLRLL
;
A
#
# COMPACT_ATOMS: atom_id res chain seq x y z
N MET A 1 3.96 22.45 3.50
CA MET A 1 4.42 21.05 3.57
C MET A 1 3.34 20.02 3.18
N THR A 2 2.15 20.05 3.80
CA THR A 2 1.07 19.08 3.51
C THR A 2 0.55 19.10 2.06
N LEU A 3 0.53 20.28 1.42
CA LEU A 3 0.10 20.45 0.02
C LEU A 3 1.07 19.79 -0.97
N VAL A 4 2.38 19.97 -0.75
CA VAL A 4 3.45 19.35 -1.55
C VAL A 4 3.34 17.83 -1.49
N VAL A 5 3.15 17.27 -0.30
CA VAL A 5 2.98 15.82 -0.09
C VAL A 5 1.73 15.28 -0.81
N ARG A 6 0.62 16.02 -0.84
CA ARG A 6 -0.59 15.64 -1.60
C ARG A 6 -0.35 15.70 -3.10
N MET A 7 0.32 16.74 -3.59
CA MET A 7 0.66 16.91 -5.00
C MET A 7 1.60 15.81 -5.49
N LEU A 8 2.62 15.44 -4.71
CA LEU A 8 3.49 14.30 -5.01
C LEU A 8 2.72 12.99 -5.13
N ARG A 9 1.76 12.76 -4.24
CA ARG A 9 0.92 11.57 -4.28
C ARG A 9 -0.03 11.54 -5.48
N GLN A 10 -0.59 12.69 -5.85
CA GLN A 10 -1.38 12.83 -7.07
C GLN A 10 -0.50 12.62 -8.32
N LEU A 11 0.74 13.10 -8.29
CA LEU A 11 1.71 12.94 -9.37
C LEU A 11 2.07 11.48 -9.61
N GLU A 12 2.35 10.70 -8.55
CA GLU A 12 2.59 9.25 -8.66
C GLU A 12 1.34 8.50 -9.18
N HIS A 13 0.14 8.97 -8.82
CA HIS A 13 -1.11 8.36 -9.30
C HIS A 13 -1.36 8.64 -10.79
N CYS A 14 -1.07 9.86 -11.26
CA CYS A 14 -1.20 10.24 -12.66
C CYS A 14 -0.10 9.64 -13.55
N TRP A 15 1.12 9.47 -13.02
CA TRP A 15 2.25 8.88 -13.73
C TRP A 15 2.85 7.71 -12.94
N PRO A 16 2.23 6.52 -13.05
CA PRO A 16 2.78 5.35 -12.42
C PRO A 16 4.13 4.95 -13.05
N PRO A 17 5.05 4.34 -12.27
CA PRO A 17 6.39 3.97 -12.74
C PRO A 17 6.41 2.91 -13.85
N TYR A 18 5.30 2.18 -14.02
CA TYR A 18 5.10 1.19 -15.07
C TYR A 18 4.55 1.77 -16.39
N HIS A 19 4.37 3.09 -16.49
CA HIS A 19 3.94 3.73 -17.72
C HIS A 19 5.12 3.85 -18.72
N PRO A 20 5.01 3.29 -19.95
CA PRO A 20 6.16 3.11 -20.84
C PRO A 20 6.81 4.42 -21.32
N HIS A 21 6.03 5.50 -21.46
CA HIS A 21 6.53 6.76 -22.01
C HIS A 21 7.26 7.68 -21.01
N PHE A 22 6.99 7.54 -19.71
CA PHE A 22 7.49 8.49 -18.68
C PHE A 22 8.29 7.83 -17.57
N ASN A 23 8.78 6.61 -17.81
CA ASN A 23 9.41 5.73 -16.82
C ASN A 23 10.51 6.40 -15.97
N ILE A 24 11.38 7.24 -16.56
CA ILE A 24 12.48 7.91 -15.85
C ILE A 24 11.95 8.94 -14.85
N PHE A 25 11.04 9.80 -15.29
CA PHE A 25 10.43 10.83 -14.43
C PHE A 25 9.56 10.20 -13.34
N SER A 26 8.72 9.22 -13.71
CA SER A 26 7.86 8.51 -12.76
C SER A 26 8.67 7.66 -11.78
N SER A 27 9.81 7.10 -12.18
CA SER A 27 10.71 6.36 -11.29
C SER A 27 11.36 7.28 -10.27
N PHE A 28 11.81 8.47 -10.68
CA PHE A 28 12.35 9.47 -9.75
C PHE A 28 11.30 9.95 -8.74
N VAL A 29 10.11 10.31 -9.22
CA VAL A 29 8.98 10.69 -8.35
C VAL A 29 8.62 9.54 -7.41
N GLY A 30 8.58 8.31 -7.91
CA GLY A 30 8.33 7.11 -7.11
C GLY A 30 9.39 6.90 -6.02
N GLN A 31 10.67 7.03 -6.32
CA GLN A 31 11.72 6.90 -5.29
C GLN A 31 11.65 8.01 -4.23
N PHE A 32 11.37 9.23 -4.67
CA PHE A 32 11.21 10.35 -3.75
C PHE A 32 9.99 10.15 -2.83
N ASN A 33 8.87 9.68 -3.40
CA ASN A 33 7.68 9.34 -2.63
C ASN A 33 7.94 8.18 -1.66
N ARG A 34 8.76 7.19 -2.06
CA ARG A 34 9.18 6.08 -1.20
C ARG A 34 9.89 6.56 0.05
N VAL A 35 10.79 7.54 -0.06
CA VAL A 35 11.54 8.08 1.09
C VAL A 35 10.60 8.83 2.03
N ILE A 36 9.75 9.71 1.49
CA ILE A 36 8.82 10.52 2.30
C ILE A 36 7.78 9.65 3.00
N PHE A 37 7.22 8.67 2.29
CA PHE A 37 6.18 7.80 2.82
C PHE A 37 6.70 6.49 3.40
N PHE A 38 8.03 6.32 3.57
CA PHE A 38 8.60 5.10 4.13
C PHE A 38 8.05 4.83 5.54
N ILE A 39 8.18 5.81 6.43
CA ILE A 39 7.74 5.70 7.83
C ILE A 39 6.22 5.49 7.92
N PRO A 40 5.37 6.32 7.27
CA PRO A 40 3.92 6.09 7.23
C PRO A 40 3.52 4.71 6.69
N THR A 41 4.18 4.23 5.64
CA THR A 41 3.86 2.94 5.01
C THR A 41 4.25 1.77 5.90
N LEU A 42 5.37 1.88 6.63
CA LEU A 42 5.82 0.88 7.59
C LEU A 42 4.87 0.82 8.80
N LEU A 43 4.48 1.97 9.34
CA LEU A 43 3.47 2.08 10.42
C LEU A 43 2.13 1.48 10.00
N TRP A 44 1.70 1.74 8.75
CA TRP A 44 0.49 1.17 8.19
C TRP A 44 0.59 -0.36 8.03
N HIS A 45 1.72 -0.87 7.54
CA HIS A 45 1.97 -2.31 7.47
C HIS A 45 1.94 -2.98 8.83
N CYS A 46 2.59 -2.37 9.84
CA CYS A 46 2.57 -2.88 11.21
C CYS A 46 1.16 -2.87 11.78
N SER A 47 0.40 -1.78 11.57
CA SER A 47 -0.99 -1.66 12.02
C SER A 47 -1.90 -2.71 11.38
N LEU A 48 -1.75 -2.95 10.08
CA LEU A 48 -2.42 -4.05 9.41
C LEU A 48 -1.98 -5.37 10.05
N ALA A 49 -0.69 -5.70 10.07
CA ALA A 49 -0.16 -6.96 10.60
C ALA A 49 -0.59 -7.28 12.03
N ILE A 50 -0.64 -6.27 12.92
CA ILE A 50 -1.11 -6.41 14.31
C ILE A 50 -2.58 -6.86 14.34
N GLN A 51 -3.43 -6.33 13.45
CA GLN A 51 -4.83 -6.75 13.34
C GLN A 51 -5.00 -8.19 12.82
N PHE A 52 -3.96 -8.82 12.25
CA PHE A 52 -3.97 -10.21 11.76
C PHE A 52 -3.32 -11.24 12.70
N GLY A 53 -2.70 -10.82 13.81
CA GLY A 53 -1.95 -11.71 14.68
C GLY A 53 -0.80 -12.45 13.96
N GLN A 54 -0.64 -13.76 14.19
CA GLN A 54 0.51 -14.56 13.72
C GLN A 54 0.66 -14.66 12.19
N LEU A 55 -0.44 -14.61 11.42
CA LEU A 55 -0.39 -14.73 9.95
C LEU A 55 0.14 -13.46 9.27
N GLY A 56 -0.16 -12.27 9.83
CA GLY A 56 0.37 -10.99 9.37
C GLY A 56 1.86 -10.81 9.67
N ILE A 57 2.31 -11.26 10.83
CA ILE A 57 3.74 -11.22 11.21
C ILE A 57 4.57 -12.17 10.35
N ARG A 58 4.05 -13.38 10.03
CA ARG A 58 4.72 -14.29 9.09
C ARG A 58 4.84 -13.69 7.69
N SER A 59 3.89 -12.87 7.24
CA SER A 59 3.98 -12.16 5.96
C SER A 59 4.88 -10.92 5.96
N ILE A 60 5.29 -10.43 7.12
CA ILE A 60 6.36 -9.42 7.24
C ILE A 60 7.73 -10.09 7.05
N PHE A 61 7.89 -11.30 7.60
CA PHE A 61 9.15 -12.06 7.54
C PHE A 61 9.31 -12.91 6.28
N SER A 62 8.22 -13.40 5.68
CA SER A 62 8.27 -13.96 4.34
C SER A 62 8.36 -12.81 3.36
N GLN A 63 9.56 -12.63 2.81
CA GLN A 63 9.86 -11.67 1.76
C GLN A 63 8.72 -11.63 0.73
N PRO A 64 8.35 -10.45 0.22
CA PRO A 64 7.40 -10.37 -0.87
C PRO A 64 8.03 -11.13 -2.05
N ILE A 65 7.49 -12.31 -2.35
CA ILE A 65 7.93 -13.24 -3.40
C ILE A 65 7.99 -12.57 -4.79
N SER A 66 7.47 -11.36 -4.93
CA SER A 66 7.53 -10.51 -6.12
C SER A 66 8.78 -9.64 -6.26
N ALA A 67 9.60 -9.46 -5.21
CA ALA A 67 10.83 -8.66 -5.31
C ALA A 67 11.93 -9.34 -6.14
N GLN A 68 11.84 -10.65 -6.36
CA GLN A 68 12.84 -11.42 -7.11
C GLN A 68 12.47 -11.72 -8.57
N THR A 69 11.20 -11.57 -8.99
CA THR A 69 10.76 -12.06 -10.31
C THR A 69 10.42 -10.96 -11.31
N ASN A 70 10.08 -9.73 -10.88
CA ASN A 70 9.71 -8.67 -11.83
C ASN A 70 10.67 -7.48 -11.79
N LYS A 71 11.27 -7.20 -12.95
CA LYS A 71 12.26 -6.14 -13.21
C LYS A 71 11.71 -4.72 -13.07
N GLU A 72 10.42 -4.57 -12.79
CA GLU A 72 9.80 -3.25 -12.64
C GLU A 72 9.29 -3.08 -11.22
N PRO A 73 9.68 -2.00 -10.51
CA PRO A 73 9.19 -1.71 -9.18
C PRO A 73 7.70 -1.38 -9.31
N LEU A 74 6.87 -2.41 -9.18
CA LEU A 74 5.44 -2.24 -9.01
C LEU A 74 5.26 -1.38 -7.77
N ASN A 75 4.78 -0.16 -7.98
CA ASN A 75 4.23 0.81 -7.02
C ASN A 75 4.65 0.58 -5.54
N ASN A 76 5.29 1.56 -4.90
CA ASN A 76 5.83 1.46 -3.54
C ASN A 76 4.90 0.84 -2.48
N HIS A 77 3.59 0.89 -2.69
CA HIS A 77 2.58 0.33 -1.79
C HIS A 77 2.20 -1.14 -2.08
N TYR A 78 2.86 -1.81 -3.03
CA TYR A 78 2.52 -3.17 -3.47
C TYR A 78 2.50 -4.20 -2.34
N SER A 79 3.44 -4.12 -1.39
CA SER A 79 3.44 -5.03 -0.24
C SER A 79 2.18 -4.85 0.62
N SER A 80 1.70 -3.61 0.79
CA SER A 80 0.46 -3.32 1.53
C SER A 80 -0.75 -3.89 0.78
N TYR A 81 -0.78 -3.73 -0.54
CA TYR A 81 -1.85 -4.24 -1.39
C TYR A 81 -1.85 -5.75 -1.46
N ALA A 82 -0.68 -6.39 -1.46
CA ALA A 82 -0.56 -7.85 -1.42
C ALA A 82 -1.07 -8.42 -0.09
N LEU A 83 -0.81 -7.74 1.04
CA LEU A 83 -1.38 -8.10 2.34
C LEU A 83 -2.89 -7.90 2.37
N ALA A 84 -3.38 -6.76 1.87
CA ALA A 84 -4.81 -6.49 1.76
C ALA A 84 -5.53 -7.51 0.84
N ALA A 85 -4.91 -7.92 -0.27
CA ALA A 85 -5.42 -8.94 -1.16
C ALA A 85 -5.60 -10.29 -0.44
N LYS A 86 -4.57 -10.68 0.32
CA LYS A 86 -4.61 -11.91 1.14
C LYS A 86 -5.66 -11.85 2.25
N LEU A 87 -5.85 -10.67 2.87
CA LEU A 87 -6.89 -10.44 3.87
C LEU A 87 -8.29 -10.62 3.30
N LEU A 88 -8.57 -9.90 2.23
CA LEU A 88 -9.89 -9.88 1.60
C LEU A 88 -10.15 -11.15 0.79
N LYS A 89 -9.14 -12.01 0.64
CA LYS A 89 -9.12 -13.19 -0.25
C LYS A 89 -9.61 -12.80 -1.64
N ILE A 90 -9.02 -11.76 -2.20
CA ILE A 90 -9.37 -11.25 -3.54
C ILE A 90 -8.17 -11.25 -4.45
N GLU A 91 -8.43 -11.32 -5.75
CA GLU A 91 -7.41 -11.02 -6.74
C GLU A 91 -7.22 -9.51 -6.88
N LEU A 92 -5.97 -9.05 -6.83
CA LEU A 92 -5.61 -7.64 -7.04
C LEU A 92 -4.50 -7.49 -8.08
N GLY A 93 -4.62 -6.45 -8.91
CA GLY A 93 -3.69 -6.14 -9.99
C GLY A 93 -3.92 -6.97 -11.25
N GLY A 94 -2.86 -7.16 -12.02
CA GLY A 94 -2.88 -7.83 -13.32
C GLY A 94 -2.51 -6.90 -14.48
N PRO A 95 -2.37 -7.47 -15.69
CA PRO A 95 -1.85 -6.76 -16.85
C PRO A 95 -2.72 -5.57 -17.21
N GLN A 96 -2.08 -4.42 -17.43
CA GLN A 96 -2.75 -3.18 -17.78
C GLN A 96 -2.45 -2.82 -19.22
N GLN A 97 -3.46 -2.29 -19.91
CA GLN A 97 -3.31 -1.79 -21.27
C GLN A 97 -3.17 -0.27 -21.24
N PHE A 98 -2.17 0.24 -21.94
CA PHE A 98 -1.97 1.66 -22.17
C PHE A 98 -2.15 1.95 -23.65
N ASN A 99 -2.94 2.97 -23.97
CA ASN A 99 -3.07 3.45 -25.34
C ASN A 99 -2.02 4.54 -25.57
N GLN A 100 -1.10 4.31 -26.50
CA GLN A 100 -0.10 5.28 -26.91
C GLN A 100 -0.23 5.54 -28.41
N ASN A 101 -0.66 6.76 -28.76
CA ASN A 101 -0.78 7.23 -30.15
C ASN A 101 -1.50 6.23 -31.09
N GLY A 102 -2.57 5.58 -30.61
CA GLY A 102 -3.36 4.61 -31.39
C GLY A 102 -2.88 3.16 -31.31
N ASN A 103 -1.72 2.89 -30.69
CA ASN A 103 -1.22 1.55 -30.42
C ASN A 103 -1.47 1.15 -28.97
N THR A 104 -2.06 -0.03 -28.76
CA THR A 104 -2.33 -0.57 -27.41
C THR A 104 -1.11 -1.35 -26.94
N ILE A 105 -0.42 -0.85 -25.92
CA ILE A 105 0.71 -1.51 -25.28
C ILE A 105 0.21 -2.21 -24.03
N ARG A 106 0.39 -3.53 -23.96
CA ARG A 106 0.09 -4.33 -22.78
C ARG A 106 1.33 -4.37 -21.89
N VAL A 107 1.20 -3.90 -20.65
CA VAL A 107 2.23 -4.03 -19.62
C VAL A 107 1.83 -5.15 -18.69
N ASP A 108 2.63 -6.21 -18.66
CA ASP A 108 2.39 -7.36 -17.78
C ASP A 108 2.80 -7.03 -16.35
N LEU A 109 1.80 -6.72 -15.53
CA LEU A 109 1.95 -6.46 -14.10
C LEU A 109 1.67 -7.76 -13.34
N PRO A 110 2.44 -8.08 -12.28
CA PRO A 110 2.20 -9.28 -11.48
C PRO A 110 0.83 -9.19 -10.81
N LYS A 111 0.06 -10.27 -10.98
CA LYS A 111 -1.27 -10.42 -10.36
C LYS A 111 -1.11 -11.10 -9.01
N VAL A 112 -1.67 -10.50 -7.96
CA VAL A 112 -1.78 -11.16 -6.64
C VAL A 112 -3.03 -12.03 -6.69
N LYS A 113 -2.85 -13.35 -6.87
CA LYS A 113 -3.95 -14.33 -6.83
C LYS A 113 -4.12 -14.85 -5.41
N ALA A 114 -5.05 -14.27 -4.66
CA ALA A 114 -5.36 -14.70 -3.29
C ALA A 114 -6.81 -15.20 -3.10
N GLY A 115 -7.66 -15.14 -4.14
CA GLY A 115 -9.04 -15.65 -4.10
C GLY A 115 -9.82 -15.33 -5.40
N PRO A 116 -11.16 -15.18 -5.37
CA PRO A 116 -11.97 -14.80 -6.53
C PRO A 116 -11.81 -13.33 -6.95
N LEU A 117 -12.38 -12.97 -8.11
CA LEU A 117 -12.45 -11.57 -8.55
C LEU A 117 -13.22 -10.72 -7.51
N PRO A 118 -12.75 -9.50 -7.23
CA PRO A 118 -13.37 -8.64 -6.23
C PRO A 118 -14.78 -8.22 -6.66
N ASP A 119 -15.74 -8.45 -5.79
CA ASP A 119 -17.11 -7.95 -5.86
C ASP A 119 -17.31 -6.69 -4.97
N HIS A 120 -18.40 -5.96 -5.17
CA HIS A 120 -18.76 -4.74 -4.41
C HIS A 120 -18.74 -4.93 -2.88
N ARG A 121 -19.03 -6.15 -2.41
CA ARG A 121 -19.01 -6.53 -0.98
C ARG A 121 -17.61 -6.46 -0.37
N HIS A 122 -16.55 -6.62 -1.16
CA HIS A 122 -15.18 -6.51 -0.67
C HIS A 122 -14.78 -5.05 -0.43
N ILE A 123 -15.47 -4.08 -1.04
CA ILE A 123 -15.23 -2.65 -0.82
C ILE A 123 -15.66 -2.27 0.60
N SER A 124 -16.85 -2.70 1.03
CA SER A 124 -17.33 -2.42 2.39
C SER A 124 -16.44 -3.09 3.44
N GLN A 125 -15.98 -4.31 3.19
CA GLN A 125 -15.01 -5.01 4.05
C GLN A 125 -13.65 -4.30 4.12
N ALA A 126 -13.16 -3.76 3.00
CA ALA A 126 -11.91 -3.00 3.00
C ALA A 126 -12.04 -1.69 3.80
N ILE A 127 -13.21 -1.04 3.74
CA ILE A 127 -13.52 0.16 4.52
C ILE A 127 -13.53 -0.15 6.02
N THR A 128 -14.20 -1.23 6.45
CA THR A 128 -14.28 -1.57 7.88
C THR A 128 -12.90 -1.88 8.46
N VAL A 129 -12.05 -2.61 7.73
CA VAL A 129 -10.65 -2.87 8.14
C VAL A 129 -9.83 -1.58 8.23
N THR A 130 -10.05 -0.64 7.31
CA THR A 130 -9.37 0.65 7.36
C THR A 130 -9.83 1.48 8.56
N GLN A 131 -11.12 1.41 8.90
CA GLN A 131 -11.70 2.09 10.06
C GLN A 131 -11.17 1.52 11.38
N THR A 132 -11.06 0.19 11.52
CA THR A 132 -10.47 -0.44 12.72
C THR A 132 -9.01 -0.06 12.89
N ALA A 133 -8.24 -0.02 11.80
CA ALA A 133 -6.85 0.44 11.82
C ALA A 133 -6.74 1.91 12.27
N ASN A 134 -7.64 2.77 11.79
CA ASN A 134 -7.66 4.17 12.17
C ASN A 134 -8.04 4.36 13.66
N LEU A 135 -9.03 3.60 14.14
CA LEU A 135 -9.42 3.62 15.56
C LEU A 135 -8.27 3.17 16.47
N PHE A 136 -7.46 2.19 16.04
CA PHE A 136 -6.25 1.80 16.77
C PHE A 136 -5.27 2.96 16.93
N TRP A 137 -5.00 3.72 15.86
CA TRP A 137 -4.10 4.87 15.92
C TRP A 137 -4.66 6.02 16.76
N ILE A 138 -5.96 6.30 16.66
CA ILE A 138 -6.63 7.31 17.50
C ILE A 138 -6.53 6.91 18.98
N SER A 139 -6.82 5.64 19.30
CA SER A 139 -6.70 5.12 20.67
C SER A 139 -5.27 5.21 21.19
N LEU A 140 -4.28 4.82 20.39
CA LEU A 140 -2.86 4.87 20.78
C LEU A 140 -2.38 6.31 21.03
N THR A 141 -2.74 7.25 20.16
CA THR A 141 -2.36 8.66 20.29
C THR A 141 -3.07 9.33 21.47
N LEU A 142 -4.26 8.88 21.84
CA LEU A 142 -4.97 9.34 23.03
C LEU A 142 -4.40 8.72 24.32
N LEU A 143 -4.04 7.43 24.31
CA LEU A 143 -3.50 6.72 25.47
C LEU A 143 -2.09 7.20 25.84
N LEU A 144 -1.25 7.58 24.88
CA LEU A 144 0.11 8.05 25.13
C LEU A 144 0.20 9.20 26.15
N PRO A 145 -0.51 10.33 25.95
CA PRO A 145 -0.49 11.43 26.92
C PRO A 145 -1.17 11.04 28.24
N LEU A 146 -2.21 10.20 28.20
CA LEU A 146 -2.91 9.71 29.40
C LEU A 146 -1.97 8.88 30.29
N ILE A 147 -1.21 7.96 29.72
CA ILE A 147 -0.21 7.14 30.42
C ILE A 147 0.88 8.04 30.98
N TRP A 148 1.37 9.00 30.19
CA TRP A 148 2.40 9.95 30.64
C TRP A 148 1.91 10.79 31.84
N THR A 149 0.69 11.33 31.77
CA THR A 149 0.12 12.09 32.89
C THR A 149 -0.13 11.22 34.11
N GLY A 150 -0.60 9.99 33.92
CA GLY A 150 -0.80 9.02 35.00
C GLY A 150 0.51 8.67 35.70
N LEU A 151 1.58 8.45 34.94
CA LEU A 151 2.92 8.16 35.47
C LEU A 151 3.56 9.38 36.15
N ARG A 152 3.18 10.60 35.76
CA ARG A 152 3.66 11.83 36.41
C ARG A 152 2.94 12.14 37.72
N LEU A 153 1.69 11.69 37.85
CA LEU A 153 0.85 11.89 39.04
C LEU A 153 1.05 10.81 40.11
N LEU A 154 1.72 9.70 39.76
CA LEU A 154 2.07 8.58 40.64
C LEU A 154 3.52 8.73 41.11
#